data_AF-A0AAN7Z9W0-F1
#
_entry.id   AF-A0AAN7Z9W0-F1
#
_cell.length_a   1.000
_cell.length_b   1.000
_cell.length_c   1.000
_cell.angle_alpha   90.00
_cell.angle_beta   90.00
_cell.angle_gamma   90.00
#
_symmetry.space_group_name_H-M   'P 1'
#
loop_
_entity.id
_entity.type
_entity.pdbx_description
1 polymer ?
#
loop_
_entity_poly.entity_id
_entity_poly.type
_entity_poly.pdbx_seq_one_letter_code
_entity_poly.pdbx_strand_id
1 'polypeptide(L)'
;MIIALTLLTLRVPTDAITHDYLLSQSGLEPEREERVVEMTHIGLSREWGDCPPELIQRVCGHLDVRYGGVDGYLDSIGFGAEDRARLVEVLGA
;
A
#
# COMPACT_ATOMS: atom_id res chain seq x y z
N MET A 1 1.86 -3.50 0.62
CA MET A 1 0.61 -3.26 -0.14
C MET A 1 -0.61 -3.94 0.49
N ILE A 2 -0.58 -5.24 0.79
CA ILE A 2 -1.74 -5.96 1.36
C ILE A 2 -2.27 -5.28 2.64
N ILE A 3 -1.40 -4.92 3.58
CA ILE A 3 -1.79 -4.20 4.81
C ILE A 3 -2.49 -2.88 4.50
N ALA A 4 -1.99 -2.09 3.55
CA ALA A 4 -2.62 -0.83 3.15
C ALA A 4 -4.04 -1.05 2.60
N LEU A 5 -4.28 -2.09 1.78
CA LEU A 5 -5.62 -2.43 1.30
C LEU A 5 -6.56 -2.85 2.44
N THR A 6 -6.05 -3.61 3.42
CA THR A 6 -6.79 -3.95 4.63
C THR A 6 -7.19 -2.70 5.41
N LEU A 7 -6.26 -1.76 5.64
CA LEU A 7 -6.54 -0.51 6.36
C LEU A 7 -7.53 0.39 5.60
N LEU A 8 -7.44 0.46 4.27
CA LEU A 8 -8.43 1.15 3.44
C LEU A 8 -9.83 0.52 3.58
N THR A 9 -9.90 -0.81 3.64
CA THR A 9 -11.16 -1.55 3.86
C THR A 9 -11.76 -1.20 5.23
N LEU A 10 -10.91 -1.08 6.25
CA LEU A 10 -11.27 -0.65 7.61
C LEU A 10 -11.56 0.86 7.73
N ARG A 11 -11.55 1.61 6.62
CA ARG A 11 -11.80 3.07 6.56
C ARG A 11 -10.84 3.89 7.41
N VAL A 12 -9.61 3.39 7.58
CA VAL A 12 -8.54 4.16 8.23
C VAL A 12 -8.19 5.38 7.36
N PRO A 13 -8.00 6.57 7.95
CA PRO A 13 -7.57 7.77 7.23
C PRO A 13 -6.30 7.53 6.40
N THR A 14 -6.28 8.03 5.17
CA THR A 14 -5.18 7.79 4.21
C THR A 14 -3.83 8.31 4.71
N ASP A 15 -3.81 9.40 5.48
CA ASP A 15 -2.62 9.94 6.12
C ASP A 15 -2.02 8.99 7.16
N ALA A 16 -2.86 8.32 7.97
CA ALA A 16 -2.43 7.30 8.91
C ALA A 16 -1.87 6.06 8.18
N ILE A 17 -2.48 5.65 7.06
CA ILE A 17 -1.97 4.54 6.23
C ILE A 17 -0.62 4.92 5.59
N THR A 18 -0.48 6.15 5.10
CA THR A 18 0.80 6.65 4.58
C THR A 18 1.88 6.63 5.66
N HIS A 19 1.55 7.06 6.88
CA HIS A 19 2.47 7.03 8.00
C HIS A 19 2.93 5.60 8.31
N ASP A 20 1.99 4.66 8.47
CA ASP A 20 2.28 3.24 8.70
C ASP A 20 3.17 2.65 7.59
N TYR A 21 2.86 2.96 6.34
CA TYR A 21 3.64 2.49 5.20
C TYR A 21 5.08 3.00 5.23
N LEU A 22 5.28 4.28 5.56
CA LEU A 22 6.61 4.89 5.66
C LEU A 22 7.47 4.32 6.80
N LEU A 23 6.87 3.78 7.86
CA LEU A 23 7.62 3.06 8.89
C LEU A 23 8.37 1.86 8.31
N SER A 24 7.78 1.19 7.30
CA SER A 24 8.46 0.09 6.60
C SER A 24 9.74 0.54 5.90
N GLN A 25 9.81 1.79 5.42
CA GLN A 25 11.02 2.33 4.80
C GLN A 25 12.15 2.48 5.82
N SER A 26 11.84 2.99 7.03
CA SER A 26 12.83 3.16 8.09
C SER A 26 13.48 1.84 8.52
N GLY A 27 12.72 0.74 8.52
CA GLY A 27 13.25 -0.60 8.80
C GLY A 27 14.18 -1.15 7.72
N LEU A 28 14.15 -0.57 6.52
CA LEU A 28 14.93 -1.00 5.35
C LEU A 28 16.14 -0.08 5.09
N GLU A 29 16.25 1.03 5.82
CA GLU A 29 17.33 2.00 5.70
C GLU A 29 18.74 1.39 5.87
N PRO A 30 18.99 0.43 6.79
CA PRO A 30 20.32 -0.19 6.94
C PRO A 30 20.81 -0.93 5.69
N GLU A 31 19.89 -1.47 4.89
CA GLU A 31 20.18 -2.24 3.68
C GLU A 31 20.02 -1.39 2.41
N ARG A 32 19.67 -0.10 2.56
CA ARG A 32 19.32 0.78 1.45
C ARG A 32 20.46 0.98 0.46
N GLU A 33 21.67 1.23 0.97
CA GLU A 33 22.83 1.52 0.12
C GLU A 33 23.26 0.28 -0.68
N GLU A 34 23.23 -0.91 -0.07
CA GLU A 34 23.52 -2.17 -0.74
C GLU A 34 22.52 -2.45 -1.88
N ARG A 35 21.22 -2.27 -1.62
CA ARG A 35 20.18 -2.41 -2.65
C ARG A 35 20.34 -1.42 -3.78
N VAL A 36 20.65 -0.16 -3.50
CA VAL A 36 20.89 0.86 -4.54
C VAL A 36 22.06 0.46 -5.44
N VAL A 37 23.13 -0.08 -4.88
CA VAL A 37 24.27 -0.58 -5.65
C VAL A 37 23.82 -1.70 -6.59
N GLU A 38 23.10 -2.70 -6.08
CA GLU A 38 22.56 -3.80 -6.90
C GLU A 38 21.61 -3.31 -8.01
N MET A 39 20.69 -2.40 -7.69
CA MET A 39 19.76 -1.82 -8.67
C MET A 39 20.49 -1.02 -9.76
N THR A 40 21.52 -0.26 -9.39
CA THR A 40 22.33 0.48 -10.37
C THR A 40 23.10 -0.46 -11.29
N HIS A 41 23.58 -1.60 -10.78
CA HIS A 41 24.27 -2.62 -11.58
C HIS A 41 23.39 -3.23 -12.67
N ILE A 42 22.07 -3.31 -12.45
CA ILE A 42 21.10 -3.79 -13.46
C ILE A 42 20.49 -2.66 -14.31
N GLY A 43 21.01 -1.43 -14.20
CA GLY A 43 20.60 -0.29 -15.01
C GLY A 43 19.36 0.45 -14.51
N LEU A 44 18.92 0.22 -13.27
CA LEU A 44 17.83 0.98 -12.64
C LEU A 44 18.39 2.24 -11.97
N SER A 45 17.59 3.32 -11.98
CA SER A 45 17.94 4.54 -11.27
C SER A 45 17.84 4.35 -9.75
N ARG A 46 18.60 5.16 -8.99
CA ARG A 46 18.65 5.11 -7.52
C ARG A 46 17.26 5.22 -6.86
N GLU A 47 16.35 5.95 -7.49
CA GLU A 47 14.96 6.14 -7.06
C GLU A 47 14.15 4.83 -6.97
N TRP A 48 14.58 3.75 -7.65
CA TRP A 48 13.97 2.43 -7.52
C TRP A 48 14.24 1.77 -6.15
N GLY A 49 15.26 2.24 -5.43
CA GLY A 49 15.55 1.79 -4.07
C GLY A 49 14.71 2.46 -3.00
N ASP A 50 13.96 3.50 -3.37
CA ASP A 50 13.14 4.26 -2.45
C ASP A 50 11.66 3.97 -2.68
N CYS A 51 10.87 4.11 -1.61
CA CYS A 51 9.42 4.17 -1.73
C CYS A 51 8.98 5.63 -1.71
N PRO A 52 8.25 6.12 -2.73
CA PRO A 52 7.74 7.47 -2.72
C PRO A 52 6.67 7.65 -1.62
N PRO A 53 6.68 8.76 -0.87
CA PRO A 53 5.68 9.04 0.17
C PRO A 53 4.26 9.18 -0.41
N GLU A 54 4.14 9.48 -1.70
CA GLU A 54 2.85 9.58 -2.39
C GLU A 54 2.30 8.21 -2.84
N LEU A 55 2.97 7.09 -2.56
CA LEU A 55 2.54 5.77 -3.05
C LEU A 55 1.09 5.46 -2.68
N ILE A 56 0.72 5.65 -1.42
CA ILE A 56 -0.64 5.36 -0.94
C ILE A 56 -1.66 6.27 -1.62
N GLN A 57 -1.36 7.56 -1.79
CA GLN A 57 -2.24 8.49 -2.51
C GLN A 57 -2.44 8.08 -3.97
N ARG A 58 -1.37 7.67 -4.66
CA ARG A 58 -1.43 7.19 -6.05
C ARG A 58 -2.23 5.90 -6.16
N VAL A 59 -2.12 5.01 -5.18
CA VAL A 59 -2.92 3.78 -5.12
C VAL A 59 -4.40 4.11 -4.93
N CYS A 60 -4.76 4.98 -3.98
CA CYS A 60 -6.14 5.42 -3.81
C CYS A 60 -6.69 6.03 -5.11
N GLY A 61 -5.95 6.94 -5.75
CA GLY A 61 -6.37 7.52 -7.03
C GLY A 61 -6.55 6.48 -8.14
N HIS A 62 -5.69 5.46 -8.21
CA HIS A 62 -5.87 4.35 -9.15
C HIS A 62 -7.12 3.52 -8.84
N LEU A 63 -7.36 3.21 -7.56
CA LEU A 63 -8.54 2.47 -7.10
C LEU A 63 -9.83 3.21 -7.44
N ASP A 64 -9.87 4.52 -7.18
CA ASP A 64 -11.02 5.37 -7.46
C ASP A 64 -11.31 5.44 -8.96
N VAL A 65 -10.30 5.72 -9.79
CA VAL A 65 -10.46 5.89 -11.24
C VAL A 65 -10.83 4.57 -11.94
N ARG A 66 -10.21 3.46 -11.55
CA ARG A 66 -10.34 2.19 -12.29
C ARG A 66 -11.42 1.27 -11.74
N TYR A 67 -11.71 1.35 -10.45
CA TYR A 67 -12.60 0.40 -9.77
C TYR A 67 -13.73 1.08 -8.99
N GLY A 68 -13.79 2.42 -8.95
CA GLY A 68 -14.75 3.14 -8.13
C GLY A 68 -14.44 3.07 -6.63
N GLY A 69 -13.18 2.82 -6.27
CA GLY A 69 -12.68 2.74 -4.91
C GLY A 69 -12.21 1.34 -4.49
N VAL A 70 -11.80 1.21 -3.24
CA VAL A 70 -11.23 -0.05 -2.69
C VAL A 70 -12.25 -1.20 -2.73
N ASP A 71 -13.52 -0.94 -2.44
CA ASP A 71 -14.56 -1.97 -2.44
C ASP A 71 -14.75 -2.58 -3.84
N GLY A 72 -14.77 -1.74 -4.88
CA GLY A 72 -14.93 -2.22 -6.25
C GLY A 72 -13.72 -2.99 -6.77
N TYR A 73 -12.51 -2.65 -6.30
CA TYR A 73 -11.32 -3.47 -6.58
C TYR A 73 -11.43 -4.83 -5.90
N LEU A 74 -11.83 -4.87 -4.63
CA LEU A 74 -11.98 -6.11 -3.87
C LEU A 74 -13.08 -7.01 -4.46
N ASP A 75 -14.21 -6.44 -4.89
CA ASP A 75 -15.24 -7.17 -5.61
C ASP A 75 -14.70 -7.81 -6.91
N SER A 76 -13.83 -7.09 -7.65
CA SER A 76 -13.25 -7.58 -8.91
C SER A 76 -12.34 -8.81 -8.74
N ILE A 77 -11.81 -9.04 -7.54
CA ILE A 77 -10.96 -10.19 -7.21
C ILE A 77 -11.69 -11.26 -6.38
N GLY A 78 -13.01 -11.12 -6.20
CA GLY A 78 -13.84 -12.07 -5.45
C GLY A 78 -13.83 -11.89 -3.93
N PHE A 79 -13.28 -10.79 -3.41
CA PHE A 79 -13.33 -10.45 -1.99
C PHE A 79 -14.55 -9.56 -1.71
N GLY A 80 -15.71 -10.20 -1.63
CA GLY A 80 -17.02 -9.53 -1.64
C GLY A 80 -17.40 -8.85 -0.33
N ALA A 81 -18.62 -8.31 -0.30
CA ALA A 81 -19.16 -7.59 0.85
C ALA A 81 -19.15 -8.43 2.16
N GLU A 82 -19.45 -9.72 2.09
CA GLU A 82 -19.43 -10.61 3.28
C GLU A 82 -18.02 -10.78 3.85
N ASP A 83 -17.00 -10.91 3.00
CA ASP A 83 -15.61 -11.01 3.44
C ASP A 83 -15.12 -9.68 4.04
N ARG A 84 -15.49 -8.55 3.44
CA ARG A 84 -15.21 -7.21 4.00
C ARG A 84 -15.90 -7.02 5.34
N ALA A 85 -17.16 -7.42 5.47
CA ALA A 85 -17.90 -7.35 6.73
C ALA A 85 -17.23 -8.17 7.83
N ARG A 86 -16.82 -9.41 7.53
CA ARG A 86 -16.07 -10.26 8.47
C ARG A 86 -14.72 -9.66 8.86
N LEU A 87 -14.03 -9.03 7.91
CA LEU A 87 -12.76 -8.35 8.17
C LEU A 87 -12.97 -7.17 9.14
N VAL A 88 -14.00 -6.36 8.92
CA VAL A 88 -14.37 -5.24 9.81
C VAL A 88 -14.85 -5.74 11.16
N GLU A 89 -15.59 -6.84 11.23
CA GLU A 89 -16.03 -7.42 12.50
C GLU A 89 -14.85 -7.88 13.38
N VAL A 90 -13.83 -8.50 12.76
CA VAL A 90 -12.69 -9.07 13.50
C VAL A 90 -11.63 -8.02 13.84
N LEU A 91 -11.41 -7.04 12.96
CA LEU A 91 -10.30 -6.09 13.05
C LEU A 91 -10.74 -4.62 13.19
N GLY A 92 -12.02 -4.31 13.00
CA GLY A 92 -12.58 -2.98 13.23
C GLY A 92 -12.72 -2.72 14.72
N ALA A 93 -12.30 -1.52 15.15
CA ALA A 93 -12.41 -1.04 16.52
C ALA A 93 -13.76 -0.35 16.77
#